data_AF-A0A094ZQ01-F1
#
_entry.id   AF-A0A094ZQ01-F1
#
_cell.length_a   1.000
_cell.length_b   1.000
_cell.length_c   1.000
_cell.angle_alpha   90.00
_cell.angle_beta   90.00
_cell.angle_gamma   90.00
#
_symmetry.space_group_name_H-M   'P 1'
#
loop_
_entity.id
_entity.type
_entity.pdbx_description
1 polymer ?
#
loop_
_entity_poly.entity_id
_entity_poly.type
_entity_poly.pdbx_seq_one_letter_code
_entity_poly.pdbx_strand_id
1 'polypeptide(L)'
;AIYGKRYVYLNVGLRKPIHWVFVVAEVSMPIIGMDLLQHHNLLIDTRKRRLVDGNTNLFVCVTSFSGCRLSPVTIDHTIDPFYQPLLDNYLGIQQTQPKLPYVASNVTHHITTTGPPVF
;
A
#
# COMPACT_ATOMS: atom_id res chain seq x y z
N ALA A 1 16.12 11.05 -5.23
CA ALA A 1 15.99 12.40 -4.61
C ALA A 1 14.57 12.98 -4.79
N ILE A 2 14.22 14.07 -4.08
CA ILE A 2 12.99 14.86 -4.30
C ILE A 2 13.37 16.19 -4.97
N TYR A 3 12.70 16.55 -6.05
CA TYR A 3 13.04 17.68 -6.91
C TYR A 3 12.07 18.86 -6.82
N GLY A 4 10.94 18.70 -6.11
CA GLY A 4 9.99 19.78 -5.86
C GLY A 4 8.54 19.35 -6.06
N LYS A 5 7.67 20.32 -6.35
CA LYS A 5 6.23 20.10 -6.59
C LYS A 5 5.83 20.64 -7.96
N ARG A 6 4.92 19.94 -8.63
CA ARG A 6 4.39 20.34 -9.95
C ARG A 6 2.89 20.11 -10.01
N TYR A 7 2.17 21.10 -10.54
CA TYR A 7 0.76 20.96 -10.86
C TYR A 7 0.60 20.13 -12.15
N VAL A 8 -0.22 19.08 -12.09
CA VAL A 8 -0.42 18.13 -13.19
C VAL A 8 -1.90 17.89 -13.42
N TYR A 9 -2.25 17.74 -14.69
CA TYR A 9 -3.55 17.25 -15.14
C TYR A 9 -3.44 15.74 -15.37
N LEU A 10 -4.10 14.96 -14.53
CA LEU A 10 -4.07 13.50 -14.59
C LEU A 10 -5.41 12.97 -15.11
N ASN A 11 -5.40 12.36 -16.29
CA ASN A 11 -6.56 11.61 -16.79
C ASN A 11 -6.40 10.13 -16.43
N VAL A 12 -7.27 9.63 -15.56
CA VAL A 12 -7.28 8.23 -15.11
C VAL A 12 -8.34 7.37 -15.82
N GLY A 13 -8.94 7.86 -16.91
CA GLY A 13 -9.99 7.14 -17.65
C GLY A 13 -11.38 7.23 -17.02
N LEU A 14 -11.51 7.93 -15.89
CA LEU A 14 -12.77 8.44 -15.38
C LEU A 14 -13.02 9.75 -16.11
N ARG A 15 -14.21 9.99 -16.67
CA ARG A 15 -14.55 11.06 -17.64
C ARG A 15 -14.32 12.52 -17.15
N LYS A 16 -13.61 12.69 -16.03
CA LYS A 16 -13.19 13.95 -15.42
C LYS A 16 -11.67 13.91 -15.16
N PRO A 17 -10.91 14.92 -15.62
CA PRO A 17 -9.50 15.03 -15.27
C PRO A 17 -9.33 15.36 -13.79
N ILE A 18 -8.27 14.81 -13.19
CA ILE A 18 -7.85 15.10 -11.82
C ILE A 18 -6.83 16.23 -11.87
N HIS A 19 -7.05 17.23 -11.03
CA HIS A 19 -6.13 18.33 -10.81
C HIS A 19 -5.43 18.13 -9.48
N TRP A 20 -4.10 18.06 -9.49
CA TRP A 20 -3.32 17.83 -8.27
C TRP A 20 -1.90 18.39 -8.37
N VAL A 21 -1.35 18.77 -7.22
CA VAL A 21 0.06 19.14 -7.07
C VAL A 21 0.83 17.90 -6.63
N PHE A 22 1.57 17.29 -7.55
CA PHE A 22 2.41 16.13 -7.27
C PHE A 22 3.79 16.54 -6.79
N VAL A 23 4.37 15.71 -5.92
CA VAL A 23 5.79 15.77 -5.60
C VAL A 23 6.57 15.11 -6.75
N VAL A 24 7.52 15.83 -7.30
CA VAL A 24 8.46 15.30 -8.31
C VAL A 24 9.60 14.65 -7.55
N ALA A 25 9.75 13.34 -7.69
CA ALA A 25 10.78 12.56 -7.03
C ALA A 25 11.34 11.52 -7.99
N GLU A 26 12.55 11.07 -7.69
CA GLU A 26 13.21 9.95 -8.35
C GLU A 26 12.61 8.65 -7.82
N VAL A 27 11.57 8.17 -8.48
CA VAL A 27 10.88 6.92 -8.15
C VAL A 27 10.79 6.06 -9.41
N SER A 28 10.96 4.75 -9.25
CA SER A 28 10.82 3.79 -10.37
C SER A 28 9.38 3.67 -10.85
N MET A 29 8.42 3.98 -9.98
CA MET A 29 6.98 3.96 -10.27
C MET A 29 6.29 5.20 -9.72
N PRO A 30 5.43 5.87 -10.51
CA PRO A 30 4.53 6.89 -10.00
C PRO A 30 3.57 6.31 -8.96
N ILE A 31 3.34 7.06 -7.88
CA ILE A 31 2.45 6.64 -6.78
C ILE A 31 1.29 7.63 -6.69
N ILE A 32 0.07 7.11 -6.59
CA ILE A 32 -1.13 7.89 -6.24
C ILE A 32 -1.37 7.72 -4.75
N GLY A 33 -1.30 8.84 -4.01
CA GLY A 33 -1.54 8.85 -2.57
C GLY A 33 -3.02 8.79 -2.21
N MET A 34 -3.30 8.38 -0.97
CA MET A 34 -4.67 8.37 -0.44
C MET A 34 -5.27 9.77 -0.29
N ASP A 35 -4.43 10.78 -0.11
CA ASP A 35 -4.81 12.20 -0.07
C ASP A 35 -5.53 12.63 -1.35
N LEU A 36 -4.98 12.29 -2.51
CA LEU A 36 -5.58 12.56 -3.81
C LEU A 36 -6.88 11.77 -3.97
N LEU A 37 -6.88 10.48 -3.59
CA LEU A 37 -8.06 9.62 -3.71
C LEU A 37 -9.22 10.16 -2.87
N GLN A 38 -8.97 10.52 -1.62
CA GLN A 38 -9.98 11.07 -0.72
C GLN A 38 -10.50 12.43 -1.22
N HIS A 39 -9.60 13.31 -1.68
CA HIS A 39 -10.00 14.62 -2.18
C HIS A 39 -10.95 14.55 -3.40
N HIS A 40 -10.72 13.58 -4.30
CA HIS A 40 -11.54 13.40 -5.50
C HIS A 40 -12.65 12.35 -5.35
N ASN A 41 -12.91 11.86 -4.13
CA ASN A 41 -13.88 10.80 -3.83
C ASN A 41 -13.67 9.54 -4.69
N LEU A 42 -12.42 9.09 -4.83
CA LEU A 42 -12.05 7.91 -5.60
C LEU A 42 -11.90 6.71 -4.66
N LEU A 43 -12.61 5.63 -4.98
CA LEU A 43 -12.66 4.40 -4.21
C LEU A 43 -11.87 3.30 -4.94
N ILE A 44 -11.00 2.60 -4.20
CA ILE A 44 -10.30 1.43 -4.72
C ILE A 44 -11.14 0.19 -4.38
N ASP A 45 -11.63 -0.49 -5.41
CA ASP A 45 -12.27 -1.80 -5.29
C ASP A 45 -11.27 -2.88 -5.69
N THR A 46 -10.55 -3.40 -4.68
CA THR A 46 -9.50 -4.40 -4.85
C THR A 46 -10.04 -5.74 -5.32
N ARG A 47 -11.27 -6.11 -4.91
CA ARG A 47 -11.92 -7.35 -5.29
C ARG A 47 -12.22 -7.38 -6.79
N LYS A 48 -12.74 -6.28 -7.33
CA LYS A 48 -13.05 -6.15 -8.76
C LYS A 48 -11.93 -5.53 -9.58
N ARG A 49 -10.79 -5.23 -8.94
CA ARG A 49 -9.62 -4.58 -9.56
C ARG A 49 -10.02 -3.35 -10.36
N ARG A 50 -10.69 -2.40 -9.70
CA ARG A 50 -11.14 -1.16 -10.35
C ARG A 50 -10.99 0.05 -9.45
N LEU A 51 -10.77 1.20 -10.07
CA LEU A 51 -10.88 2.51 -9.45
C LEU A 51 -12.26 3.07 -9.78
N VAL A 52 -13.01 3.48 -8.76
CA VAL A 52 -14.40 3.92 -8.86
C VAL A 52 -14.49 5.39 -8.46
N ASP A 53 -15.19 6.21 -9.24
CA ASP A 53 -15.60 7.55 -8.83
C ASP A 53 -16.84 7.44 -7.93
N GLY A 54 -16.71 7.82 -6.66
CA GLY A 54 -17.79 7.77 -5.68
C GLY A 54 -18.94 8.74 -5.97
N ASN A 55 -18.74 9.76 -6.82
CA ASN A 55 -19.80 10.70 -7.18
C ASN A 55 -20.65 10.20 -8.35
N THR A 56 -20.02 9.55 -9.33
CA THR A 56 -20.67 9.16 -10.59
C THR A 56 -20.87 7.64 -10.74
N ASN A 57 -20.28 6.85 -9.85
CA ASN A 57 -20.17 5.39 -9.94
C ASN A 57 -19.51 4.87 -11.24
N LEU A 58 -18.89 5.76 -12.02
CA LEU A 58 -18.03 5.36 -13.13
C LEU A 58 -16.80 4.66 -12.60
N PHE A 59 -16.28 3.70 -13.36
CA PHE A 59 -15.11 2.96 -12.95
C PHE A 59 -14.19 2.69 -14.13
N VAL A 60 -12.91 2.50 -13.81
CA VAL A 60 -11.91 2.00 -14.73
C VAL A 60 -11.30 0.74 -14.13
N CYS A 61 -11.16 -0.31 -14.94
CA CYS A 61 -10.47 -1.52 -14.52
C CYS A 61 -8.97 -1.24 -14.42
N VAL A 62 -8.35 -1.63 -13.31
CA VAL A 62 -6.91 -1.57 -13.11
C VAL A 62 -6.29 -2.95 -13.34
N THR A 63 -5.18 -2.96 -14.06
CA THR A 63 -4.38 -4.17 -14.26
C THR A 63 -3.27 -4.24 -13.22
N SER A 64 -3.01 -5.43 -12.71
CA SER A 64 -1.84 -5.67 -11.87
C SER A 64 -0.58 -5.61 -12.74
N PHE A 65 0.38 -4.75 -12.39
CA PHE A 65 1.68 -4.69 -13.04
C PHE A 65 2.72 -5.39 -12.15
N SER A 66 3.43 -6.37 -12.71
CA SER A 66 4.43 -7.18 -11.99
C SER A 66 5.87 -6.72 -12.19
N GLY A 67 6.11 -5.66 -12.98
CA GLY A 67 7.46 -5.23 -13.37
C GLY A 67 8.23 -4.47 -12.29
N CYS A 68 7.67 -4.24 -11.11
CA CYS A 68 8.41 -3.71 -9.98
C CYS A 68 8.20 -4.60 -8.76
N ARG A 69 9.32 -5.02 -8.19
CA ARG A 69 9.37 -5.54 -6.83
C ARG A 69 9.16 -4.37 -5.90
N LEU A 70 7.90 -4.01 -5.67
CA LEU A 70 7.55 -3.24 -4.48
C LEU A 70 7.81 -4.20 -3.32
N SER A 71 9.02 -4.15 -2.75
CA SER A 71 9.24 -4.76 -1.45
C SER A 71 8.25 -4.07 -0.51
N PRO A 72 7.41 -4.80 0.24
CA PRO A 72 6.71 -4.18 1.36
C PRO A 72 7.81 -3.50 2.17
N VAL A 73 7.71 -2.19 2.33
CA VAL A 73 8.71 -1.33 2.94
C VAL A 73 9.30 -2.05 4.15
N THR A 74 10.53 -2.57 3.99
CA THR A 74 11.42 -2.68 5.14
C THR A 74 11.68 -1.22 5.48
N ILE A 75 11.30 -0.81 6.67
CA ILE A 75 11.43 0.55 7.16
C ILE A 75 12.93 0.83 7.32
N ASP A 76 13.63 1.05 6.20
CA ASP A 76 15.06 1.36 6.17
C ASP A 76 15.31 2.87 6.02
N HIS A 77 14.26 3.64 5.78
CA HIS A 77 14.36 5.08 5.71
C HIS A 77 13.85 5.70 7.01
N THR A 78 14.85 6.09 7.82
CA THR A 78 14.76 7.02 8.96
C THR A 78 14.10 6.46 10.23
N ILE A 79 14.55 5.30 10.69
CA ILE A 79 14.41 4.96 12.12
C ILE A 79 15.29 5.94 12.90
N ASP A 80 14.65 6.78 13.74
CA ASP A 80 15.34 7.66 14.69
C ASP A 80 16.40 6.86 15.46
N PRO A 81 17.66 7.34 15.58
CA PRO A 81 18.71 6.68 16.35
C PRO A 81 18.27 6.24 17.75
N PHE A 82 17.30 6.94 18.35
CA PHE A 82 16.70 6.59 19.62
C PHE A 82 16.06 5.18 19.65
N TYR A 83 15.42 4.75 18.56
CA TYR A 83 14.73 3.45 18.49
C TYR A 83 15.58 2.32 17.88
N GLN A 84 16.76 2.63 17.33
CA GLN A 84 17.66 1.63 16.74
C GLN A 84 18.00 0.48 17.71
N PRO A 85 18.38 0.73 18.98
CA PRO A 85 18.71 -0.36 19.89
C PRO A 85 17.52 -1.26 20.19
N LEU A 86 16.30 -0.72 20.19
CA LEU A 86 15.09 -1.52 20.42
C LEU A 86 14.84 -2.46 19.23
N LEU A 87 15.02 -1.98 18.01
CA LEU A 87 14.81 -2.80 16.81
C LEU A 87 15.90 -3.86 16.64
N ASP A 88 17.15 -3.54 16.99
CA ASP A 88 18.25 -4.51 17.04
C ASP A 88 17.95 -5.67 18.00
N ASN A 89 17.30 -5.38 19.14
CA ASN A 89 16.87 -6.40 20.09
C ASN A 89 15.73 -7.29 19.56
N TYR A 90 15.00 -6.85 18.54
CA TYR A 90 13.83 -7.54 17.97
C TYR A 90 13.89 -7.68 16.44
N LEU A 91 15.07 -7.98 15.92
CA LEU A 91 15.33 -8.22 14.49
C LEU A 91 14.37 -9.21 13.82
N GLY A 92 13.84 -10.18 14.57
CA GLY A 92 12.85 -11.15 14.08
C GLY A 92 11.50 -10.56 13.66
N ILE A 93 11.16 -9.34 14.12
CA ILE A 93 9.94 -8.62 13.74
C ILE A 93 10.10 -7.95 12.38
N GLN A 94 11.30 -7.46 12.07
CA GLN A 94 11.62 -6.80 10.80
C GLN A 94 11.95 -7.80 9.68
N GLN A 95 12.29 -9.03 10.05
CA GLN A 95 12.63 -10.07 9.10
C GLN A 95 11.38 -10.52 8.33
N THR A 96 11.43 -10.41 7.00
CA THR A 96 10.38 -11.01 6.16
C THR A 96 10.39 -12.51 6.42
N GLN A 97 9.28 -13.06 6.93
CA GLN A 97 9.22 -14.49 7.23
C GLN A 97 9.59 -15.27 5.95
N PRO A 98 10.53 -16.24 6.04
CA PRO A 98 10.76 -17.14 4.93
C PRO A 98 9.42 -17.78 4.54
N LYS A 99 9.17 -17.94 3.24
CA LYS A 99 8.08 -18.81 2.78
C LYS A 99 8.35 -20.17 3.40
N LEU A 100 7.59 -20.51 4.44
CA LEU A 100 7.70 -21.82 5.07
C LEU A 100 7.45 -22.88 3.97
N PRO A 101 8.25 -23.96 3.92
CA PRO A 101 7.95 -25.07 3.02
C PRO A 101 6.53 -25.55 3.31
N TYR A 102 5.80 -25.95 2.28
CA TYR A 102 4.45 -26.50 2.43
C TYR A 102 4.54 -27.75 3.32
N VAL A 103 4.12 -27.61 4.58
CA VAL A 103 4.09 -28.71 5.54
C VAL A 103 2.82 -29.51 5.27
N ALA A 104 2.96 -30.72 4.73
CA ALA A 104 1.87 -31.69 4.60
C ALA A 104 1.56 -32.38 5.94
N SER A 105 1.32 -31.58 6.99
CA SER A 105 0.91 -32.07 8.29
C SER A 105 -0.59 -31.85 8.47
N ASN A 106 -1.26 -32.84 9.05
CA ASN A 106 -2.64 -32.76 9.51
C ASN A 106 -2.77 -32.04 10.87
N VAL A 107 -1.68 -31.45 11.38
CA VAL A 107 -1.68 -30.67 12.61
C VAL A 107 -2.08 -29.23 12.30
N THR A 108 -3.18 -28.79 12.88
CA THR A 108 -3.67 -27.41 12.80
C THR A 108 -3.46 -26.71 14.14
N HIS A 109 -2.94 -25.48 14.13
CA HIS A 109 -2.86 -24.66 15.34
C HIS A 109 -4.25 -24.08 15.65
N HIS A 110 -4.79 -24.39 16.82
CA HIS A 110 -6.04 -23.81 17.35
C HIS A 110 -5.68 -22.84 18.49
N ILE A 111 -6.14 -21.59 18.41
CA ILE A 111 -6.04 -20.64 19.53
C ILE A 111 -7.36 -20.69 20.28
N THR A 112 -7.33 -21.24 21.50
CA THR A 112 -8.52 -21.31 22.35
C THR A 112 -8.73 -19.96 22.99
N THR A 113 -9.74 -19.21 22.56
CA THR A 113 -10.12 -17.93 23.17
C THR A 113 -11.34 -18.13 24.06
N THR A 114 -11.26 -17.67 25.32
CA THR A 114 -12.40 -17.59 26.23
C THR A 114 -12.88 -16.15 26.35
N GLY A 115 -14.16 -15.92 26.07
CA GLY A 115 -14.79 -14.60 26.17
C GLY A 115 -15.54 -14.20 24.89
N PRO A 116 -16.48 -13.24 24.98
CA PRO A 116 -17.18 -12.71 23.82
C PRO A 116 -16.21 -11.91 22.92
N PRO A 117 -16.44 -11.91 21.59
CA PRO A 117 -15.65 -11.08 20.67
C PRO A 117 -15.81 -9.61 21.04
N VAL A 118 -14.69 -8.91 21.16
CA VAL A 118 -14.68 -7.45 21.30
C VAL A 118 -14.85 -6.87 19.89
N PHE A 119 -15.95 -6.14 19.68
CA PHE A 119 -16.19 -5.32 18.49
C PHE A 119 -15.69 -3.90 18.73
#